data_AF-A0A5D9D9M1-F1
#
_entry.id   AF-A0A5D9D9M1-F1
#
_cell.length_a   1.000
_cell.length_b   1.000
_cell.length_c   1.000
_cell.angle_alpha   90.00
_cell.angle_beta   90.00
_cell.angle_gamma   90.00
#
_symmetry.space_group_name_H-M   'P 1'
#
loop_
_entity.id
_entity.type
_entity.pdbx_description
1 polymer ?
#
loop_
_entity_poly.entity_id
_entity_poly.type
_entity_poly.pdbx_seq_one_letter_code
_entity_poly.pdbx_strand_id
1 'polypeptide(L)' 'MWLEYRDANCRFYATAGGTLARVAANQCMLRETAERADELEVSDE' A
#
# COMPACT_ATOMS: atom_id res chain seq x y z
N MET A 1 0.91 -6.46 12.39
CA MET A 1 1.38 -5.06 12.36
C MET A 1 1.50 -4.48 10.95
N TRP A 2 1.97 -5.22 9.93
CA TRP A 2 2.13 -4.65 8.57
C TRP A 2 0.81 -4.31 7.84
N LEU A 3 -0.22 -5.17 7.93
CA LEU A 3 -1.51 -4.92 7.26
C LEU A 3 -2.18 -3.62 7.71
N GLU A 4 -2.19 -3.35 9.02
CA GLU A 4 -2.75 -2.12 9.60
C GLU A 4 -1.99 -0.87 9.13
N TYR A 5 -0.65 -0.96 9.06
CA TYR A 5 0.18 0.11 8.50
C TYR A 5 -0.18 0.39 7.04
N ARG A 6 -0.20 -0.64 6.18
CA ARG A 6 -0.53 -0.48 4.76
C ARG A 6 -1.91 0.16 4.58
N ASP A 7 -2.90 -0.35 5.30
CA ASP A 7 -4.28 0.12 5.18
C ASP A 7 -4.42 1.58 5.65
N ALA A 8 -3.76 1.97 6.76
CA ALA A 8 -3.75 3.35 7.24
C ALA A 8 -2.98 4.29 6.28
N ASN A 9 -1.79 3.87 5.83
CA ASN A 9 -0.94 4.62 4.92
C ASN A 9 -1.65 4.89 3.59
N CYS A 10 -2.28 3.87 2.99
CA CYS A 10 -2.91 4.01 1.69
C CYS A 10 -4.30 4.67 1.76
N ARG A 11 -5.04 4.54 2.88
CA ARG A 11 -6.32 5.24 3.07
C ARG A 11 -6.14 6.75 3.11
N PHE A 12 -4.99 7.27 3.55
CA PHE A 12 -4.70 8.70 3.53
C PHE A 12 -4.91 9.32 2.14
N TYR A 13 -4.43 8.67 1.07
CA TYR A 13 -4.58 9.17 -0.30
C TYR A 13 -6.04 9.28 -0.76
N ALA A 14 -6.92 8.39 -0.28
CA ALA A 14 -8.34 8.43 -0.61
C ALA A 14 -9.08 9.63 0.00
N THR A 15 -8.51 10.27 1.04
CA THR A 15 -9.14 11.43 1.71
C THR A 15 -9.18 12.69 0.85
N ALA A 16 -8.33 12.78 -0.18
CA ALA A 16 -8.32 13.90 -1.12
C ALA A 16 -9.56 13.98 -2.02
N GLY A 17 -10.33 12.87 -2.15
CA GLY A 17 -11.56 12.82 -2.93
C GLY A 17 -11.37 12.76 -4.45
N GLY A 18 -12.45 12.47 -5.17
CA GLY A 18 -12.42 12.31 -6.64
C GLY A 18 -11.86 10.97 -7.12
N THR A 19 -11.81 10.79 -8.45
CA THR A 19 -11.32 9.55 -9.07
C THR A 19 -9.80 9.40 -8.98
N LEU A 20 -9.06 10.50 -9.09
CA LEU A 20 -7.60 10.48 -9.02
C LEU A 20 -7.10 10.04 -7.63
N ALA A 21 -7.75 10.48 -6.54
CA ALA A 21 -7.43 10.03 -5.19
C ALA A 21 -7.61 8.51 -5.02
N ARG A 22 -8.61 7.91 -5.69
CA ARG A 22 -8.80 6.45 -5.69
C ARG A 22 -7.69 5.74 -6.45
N VAL A 23 -7.24 6.28 -7.58
CA VAL A 23 -6.08 5.73 -8.31
C VAL A 23 -4.83 5.80 -7.45
N ALA A 24 -4.56 6.94 -6.81
CA ALA A 24 -3.42 7.11 -5.91
C ALA A 24 -3.45 6.14 -4.72
N ALA A 25 -4.60 5.97 -4.07
CA ALA A 25 -4.75 5.01 -2.97
C ALA A 25 -4.49 3.57 -3.43
N ASN A 26 -5.00 3.16 -4.60
CA ASN A 26 -4.73 1.83 -5.15
C ASN A 26 -3.27 1.64 -5.56
N GLN A 27 -2.63 2.69 -6.09
CA GLN A 27 -1.21 2.66 -6.43
C GLN A 27 -0.33 2.50 -5.18
N CYS A 28 -0.71 3.13 -4.06
CA CYS A 28 -0.08 2.88 -2.76
C CYS A 28 -0.18 1.40 -2.37
N MET A 29 -1.39 0.82 -2.43
CA MET A 29 -1.60 -0.59 -2.06
C MET A 29 -0.75 -1.53 -2.90
N LEU A 30 -0.65 -1.29 -4.20
CA LEU A 30 0.17 -2.08 -5.11
C LEU A 30 1.66 -2.02 -4.73
N ARG A 31 2.20 -0.79 -4.57
CA ARG A 31 3.62 -0.59 -4.26
C ARG A 31 4.00 -1.23 -2.92
N GLU A 32 3.28 -0.91 -1.86
CA GLU A 32 3.56 -1.45 -0.51
C GLU A 32 3.51 -2.98 -0.50
N THR A 33 2.54 -3.57 -1.22
CA THR A 33 2.41 -5.04 -1.27
C THR A 33 3.52 -5.69 -2.08
N ALA A 34 3.97 -5.07 -3.17
CA ALA A 34 5.10 -5.56 -3.95
C ALA A 34 6.39 -5.50 -3.13
N GLU A 35 6.68 -4.35 -2.52
CA GLU A 35 7.85 -4.18 -1.64
C GLU A 35 7.85 -5.21 -0.50
N ARG A 36 6.67 -5.46 0.11
CA ARG A 36 6.58 -6.46 1.18
C ARG A 36 6.76 -7.89 0.68
N ALA A 37 6.34 -8.20 -0.54
CA ALA A 37 6.58 -9.52 -1.13
C ALA A 37 8.09 -9.75 -1.30
N ASP A 38 8.80 -8.78 -1.87
CA ASP A 38 10.26 -8.85 -2.04
C ASP A 38 10.98 -9.01 -0.68
N GLU A 39 10.58 -8.25 0.34
CA GLU A 39 11.14 -8.38 1.70
C GLU A 39 10.95 -9.77 2.31
N LEU A 40 9.80 -10.40 2.04
CA LEU A 40 9.47 -11.72 2.57
C LEU A 40 10.23 -12.82 1.83
N GLU A 41 10.33 -12.74 0.50
CA GLU A 41 11.12 -13.67 -0.30
C GLU A 41 12.59 -13.67 0.11
N VAL A 42 13.19 -12.49 0.35
CA VAL A 42 14.57 -12.37 0.87
C VAL A 42 14.71 -12.96 2.27
N SER A 43 13.65 -12.96 3.09
CA SER A 43 13.70 -13.49 4.46
C SER A 43 13.54 -15.02 4.53
N ASP A 44 13.06 -15.64 3.46
CA ASP A 44 12.83 -17.08 3.34
C ASP A 44 14.05 -17.84 2.77
N GLU A 45 15.13 -17.13 2.42
CA GLU A 45 16.41 -17.66 1.88
C GLU A 45 17.54 -17.67 2.92
#